data_AF-A0A1M5U5V8-F1
#
_entry.id   AF-A0A1M5U5V8-F1
#
_cell.length_a   1.000
_cell.length_b   1.000
_cell.length_c   1.000
_cell.angle_alpha   90.00
_cell.angle_beta   90.00
_cell.angle_gamma   90.00
#
_symmetry.space_group_name_H-M   'P 1'
#
loop_
_entity.id
_entity.type
_entity.pdbx_description
1 polymer ?
#
loop_
_entity_poly.entity_id
_entity_poly.type
_entity_poly.pdbx_seq_one_letter_code
_entity_poly.pdbx_strand_id
1 'polypeptide(L)'
;MDTLQEILINKRKDLGLSLRKAAKLIGISHSYLNNLEKGIDPNTKAPVNPTPETLSLISEAYKIDYNELMIAAGYITVGENTKVYDQDETKEGIEDMLNYYRSLQLSNLILELSPKNQERVIEYVKLLKLSEKQGLDLDE
;
A
#
# COMPACT_ATOMS: atom_id res chain seq x y z
N MET A 1 7.81 -0.65 -10.07
CA MET A 1 7.40 0.48 -9.24
C MET A 1 8.35 1.60 -9.59
N ASP A 2 7.82 2.73 -10.03
CA ASP A 2 8.63 3.88 -10.39
C ASP A 2 9.32 4.45 -9.15
N THR A 3 10.53 4.96 -9.32
CA THR A 3 11.24 5.65 -8.24
C THR A 3 10.58 7.01 -7.96
N LEU A 4 10.78 7.53 -6.75
CA LEU A 4 10.30 8.88 -6.41
C LEU A 4 10.78 9.92 -7.44
N GLN A 5 12.01 9.80 -7.92
CA GLN A 5 12.59 10.69 -8.93
C GLN A 5 11.78 10.69 -10.22
N GLU A 6 11.43 9.51 -10.73
CA GLU A 6 10.67 9.34 -11.97
C GLU A 6 9.26 9.92 -11.83
N ILE A 7 8.57 9.65 -10.71
CA ILE A 7 7.25 10.19 -10.40
C ILE A 7 7.26 11.73 -10.47
N LEU A 8 8.24 12.37 -9.82
CA LEU A 8 8.34 13.83 -9.78
C LEU A 8 8.66 14.43 -11.15
N ILE A 9 9.61 13.83 -11.88
CA ILE A 9 10.02 14.30 -13.21
C ILE A 9 8.88 14.20 -14.21
N ASN A 10 8.21 13.03 -14.25
CA ASN A 10 7.14 12.76 -15.19
C ASN A 10 5.98 13.71 -14.94
N LYS A 11 5.52 13.81 -13.69
CA LYS A 11 4.41 14.71 -13.37
C LYS A 11 4.71 16.17 -13.67
N ARG A 12 5.93 16.64 -13.42
CA ARG A 12 6.33 18.02 -13.77
C ARG A 12 6.26 18.26 -15.28
N LYS A 13 6.71 17.30 -16.08
CA LYS A 13 6.70 17.37 -17.55
C LYS A 13 5.28 17.32 -18.10
N ASP A 14 4.42 16.48 -17.54
CA ASP A 14 3.00 16.36 -17.93
C ASP A 14 2.24 17.68 -17.71
N LEU A 15 2.56 18.38 -16.61
CA LEU A 15 2.03 19.71 -16.32
C LEU A 15 2.69 20.83 -17.15
N GLY A 16 3.68 20.53 -17.98
CA GLY A 16 4.41 21.52 -18.79
C GLY A 16 5.19 22.55 -17.95
N LEU A 17 5.55 22.20 -16.71
CA LEU A 17 6.15 23.15 -15.77
C LEU A 17 7.68 23.15 -15.89
N SER A 18 8.25 24.37 -15.95
CA SER A 18 9.66 24.54 -15.67
C SER A 18 9.94 24.25 -14.19
N LEU A 19 11.18 23.87 -13.89
CA LEU A 19 11.58 23.53 -12.52
C LEU A 19 11.29 24.66 -11.51
N ARG A 20 11.46 25.93 -11.92
CA ARG A 20 11.12 27.10 -11.08
C ARG A 20 9.62 27.25 -10.85
N LYS A 21 8.79 27.03 -11.89
CA LYS A 21 7.33 27.12 -11.76
C LYS A 21 6.80 26.00 -10.87
N ALA A 22 7.32 24.78 -11.06
CA ALA A 22 6.99 23.63 -10.23
C ALA A 22 7.36 23.83 -8.75
N ALA A 23 8.59 24.26 -8.48
CA ALA A 23 9.02 24.52 -7.10
C ALA A 23 8.17 25.60 -6.42
N LYS A 24 7.80 26.66 -7.16
CA LYS A 24 6.87 27.69 -6.67
C LYS A 24 5.47 27.14 -6.40
N LEU A 25 4.96 26.25 -7.26
CA LEU A 25 3.67 25.59 -7.09
C LEU A 25 3.64 24.72 -5.84
N ILE A 26 4.71 23.96 -5.58
CA ILE A 26 4.85 23.09 -4.40
C ILE A 26 5.12 23.91 -3.12
N GLY A 27 5.75 25.08 -3.24
CA GLY A 27 6.15 25.89 -2.08
C GLY A 27 7.54 25.54 -1.53
N ILE A 28 8.43 25.02 -2.37
CA ILE A 28 9.83 24.67 -2.01
C ILE A 28 10.85 25.42 -2.87
N SER A 29 12.13 25.35 -2.51
CA SER A 29 13.19 25.96 -3.32
C SER A 29 13.41 25.19 -4.63
N HIS A 30 13.69 25.91 -5.72
CA HIS A 30 13.98 25.27 -7.01
C HIS A 30 15.23 24.39 -6.96
N SER A 31 16.26 24.78 -6.19
CA SER A 31 17.47 23.97 -6.02
C SER A 31 17.13 22.63 -5.34
N TYR A 32 16.27 22.68 -4.31
CA TYR A 32 15.81 21.48 -3.63
C TYR A 32 14.99 20.56 -4.53
N LEU A 33 14.04 21.10 -5.32
CA LEU A 33 13.31 20.29 -6.30
C LEU A 33 14.24 19.64 -7.33
N ASN A 34 15.25 20.36 -7.84
CA ASN A 34 16.25 19.77 -8.73
C ASN A 34 17.05 18.63 -8.07
N ASN A 35 17.38 18.76 -6.78
CA ASN A 35 18.09 17.72 -6.05
C ASN A 35 17.18 16.50 -5.81
N LEU A 36 15.89 16.72 -5.51
CA LEU A 36 14.88 15.66 -5.39
C LEU A 36 14.73 14.87 -6.69
N GLU A 37 14.58 15.54 -7.83
CA GLU A 37 14.47 14.89 -9.15
C GLU A 37 15.74 14.13 -9.55
N LYS A 38 16.90 14.52 -9.04
CA LYS A 38 18.17 13.80 -9.26
C LYS A 38 18.44 12.70 -8.23
N GLY A 39 17.74 12.72 -7.11
CA GLY A 39 17.94 11.82 -5.97
C GLY A 39 19.25 12.02 -5.20
N ILE A 40 20.08 13.01 -5.56
CA ILE A 40 21.42 13.21 -5.00
C ILE A 40 21.68 14.70 -4.75
N ASP A 41 22.23 15.01 -3.58
CA ASP A 41 22.73 16.36 -3.29
C ASP A 41 24.09 16.57 -3.98
N PRO A 42 24.25 17.60 -4.84
CA PRO A 42 25.47 17.78 -5.60
C PRO A 42 26.69 18.10 -4.74
N ASN A 43 26.49 18.68 -3.54
CA ASN A 43 27.54 19.11 -2.64
C ASN A 43 28.03 17.98 -1.74
N THR A 44 27.12 17.13 -1.26
CA THR A 44 27.46 16.06 -0.29
C THR A 44 27.51 14.67 -0.93
N LYS A 45 26.99 14.51 -2.15
CA LYS A 45 26.77 13.22 -2.83
C LYS A 45 25.83 12.26 -2.08
N ALA A 46 25.18 12.73 -1.03
CA ALA A 46 24.23 11.94 -0.27
C ALA A 46 22.89 11.83 -1.00
N PRO A 47 22.13 10.74 -0.79
CA PRO A 47 20.74 10.65 -1.23
C PRO A 47 19.90 11.78 -0.63
N VAL A 48 19.05 12.40 -1.45
CA VAL A 48 18.12 13.43 -0.97
C VAL A 48 16.78 12.74 -0.73
N ASN A 49 16.43 12.54 0.54
CA ASN A 49 15.14 11.98 0.92
C ASN A 49 14.24 13.11 1.46
N PRO A 50 13.09 13.41 0.84
CA PRO A 50 12.19 14.47 1.31
C PRO A 50 11.49 14.08 2.61
N THR A 51 11.19 15.07 3.44
CA THR A 51 10.40 14.83 4.66
C THR A 51 8.95 14.49 4.32
N PRO A 52 8.22 13.81 5.21
CA PRO A 52 6.77 13.59 5.06
C PRO A 52 5.99 14.89 4.79
N GLU A 53 6.35 15.99 5.45
CA GLU A 53 5.76 17.31 5.20
C GLU A 53 6.00 17.80 3.76
N THR A 54 7.22 17.63 3.24
CA THR A 54 7.54 17.96 1.84
C THR A 54 6.73 17.08 0.88
N LEU A 55 6.60 15.80 1.17
CA LEU A 55 5.79 14.87 0.36
C LEU A 55 4.31 15.26 0.35
N SER A 56 3.79 15.77 1.47
CA SER A 56 2.42 16.31 1.55
C SER A 56 2.23 17.54 0.66
N LEU A 57 3.17 18.49 0.69
CA LEU A 57 3.15 19.65 -0.20
C LEU A 57 3.18 19.24 -1.68
N ILE A 58 4.01 18.25 -2.03
CA ILE A 58 4.09 17.71 -3.38
C ILE A 58 2.77 17.03 -3.77
N SER A 59 2.21 16.18 -2.90
CA SER A 59 0.94 15.51 -3.12
C SER A 59 -0.17 16.51 -3.45
N GLU A 60 -0.29 17.58 -2.67
CA GLU A 60 -1.30 18.61 -2.88
C GLU A 60 -1.10 19.38 -4.20
N ALA A 61 0.14 19.78 -4.49
CA ALA A 61 0.50 20.56 -5.66
C ALA A 61 0.37 19.77 -6.97
N TYR A 62 0.79 18.51 -6.95
CA TYR A 62 0.81 17.64 -8.13
C TYR A 62 -0.44 16.76 -8.25
N LYS A 63 -1.30 16.70 -7.22
CA LYS A 63 -2.45 15.78 -7.18
C LYS A 63 -2.01 14.33 -7.39
N ILE A 64 -0.97 13.94 -6.66
CA ILE A 64 -0.49 12.55 -6.54
C ILE A 64 -0.92 12.05 -5.16
N ASP A 65 -1.29 10.78 -5.04
CA ASP A 65 -1.62 10.21 -3.74
C ASP A 65 -0.42 10.31 -2.78
N TYR A 66 -0.69 10.73 -1.55
CA TYR A 66 0.36 10.93 -0.56
C TYR A 66 1.05 9.62 -0.18
N ASN A 67 0.30 8.51 -0.10
CA ASN A 67 0.88 7.21 0.25
C ASN A 67 1.74 6.68 -0.89
N GLU A 68 1.37 6.91 -2.15
CA GLU A 68 2.22 6.59 -3.30
C GLU A 68 3.60 7.24 -3.17
N LEU A 69 3.65 8.52 -2.83
CA LEU A 69 4.91 9.25 -2.60
C LEU A 69 5.68 8.72 -1.38
N MET A 70 4.98 8.36 -0.30
CA MET A 70 5.59 7.79 0.91
C MET A 70 6.20 6.39 0.66
N ILE A 71 5.55 5.57 -0.17
CA ILE A 71 6.08 4.27 -0.60
C ILE A 71 7.32 4.49 -1.48
N ALA A 72 7.23 5.37 -2.48
CA ALA A 72 8.34 5.67 -3.39
C ALA A 72 9.56 6.28 -2.68
N ALA A 73 9.34 7.02 -1.59
CA ALA A 73 10.39 7.57 -0.73
C ALA A 73 10.95 6.55 0.30
N GLY A 74 10.38 5.35 0.37
CA GLY A 74 10.81 4.27 1.26
C GLY A 74 10.35 4.43 2.72
N TYR A 75 9.40 5.33 3.00
CA TYR A 75 8.81 5.47 4.34
C TYR A 75 7.78 4.37 4.64
N ILE A 76 7.11 3.88 3.61
CA ILE A 76 6.15 2.78 3.72
C ILE A 76 6.71 1.59 2.95
N THR A 77 7.00 0.51 3.68
CA THR A 77 7.28 -0.79 3.09
C THR A 77 5.95 -1.50 2.83
N VAL A 78 5.60 -1.64 1.56
CA VAL A 78 4.51 -2.54 1.14
C VAL A 78 5.04 -3.96 1.34
N GLY A 79 4.77 -4.56 2.51
CA GLY A 79 5.11 -5.96 2.75
C GLY A 79 4.29 -6.87 1.83
N GLU A 80 4.71 -8.13 1.64
CA GLU A 80 4.05 -9.11 0.75
C GLU A 80 2.55 -9.30 1.03
N ASN A 81 2.08 -8.95 2.23
CA ASN A 81 0.66 -9.04 2.64
C ASN A 81 -0.08 -7.70 2.67
N THR A 82 0.50 -6.62 2.14
CA THR A 82 -0.15 -5.31 2.09
C THR A 82 -1.00 -5.22 0.82
N LYS A 83 -2.31 -5.44 0.96
CA LYS A 83 -3.26 -5.18 -0.13
C LYS A 83 -3.60 -3.69 -0.18
N VAL A 84 -3.24 -3.04 -1.28
CA VAL A 84 -3.62 -1.65 -1.57
C VAL A 84 -4.79 -1.71 -2.54
N TYR A 85 -5.92 -1.13 -2.16
CA TYR A 85 -7.12 -1.08 -3.00
C TYR A 85 -7.27 0.33 -3.59
N ASP A 86 -7.62 0.41 -4.86
CA ASP A 86 -8.04 1.66 -5.48
C ASP A 86 -9.42 2.08 -4.94
N GLN A 87 -9.76 3.37 -5.02
CA GLN A 87 -11.07 3.89 -4.64
C GLN A 87 -12.21 3.21 -5.40
N ASP A 88 -11.97 2.80 -6.66
CA ASP A 88 -12.94 2.09 -7.50
C ASP A 88 -13.10 0.59 -7.12
N GLU A 89 -12.18 0.03 -6.32
CA GLU A 89 -12.17 -1.36 -5.86
C GLU A 89 -12.70 -1.50 -4.41
N THR A 90 -13.46 -0.51 -3.93
CA THR A 90 -13.91 -0.42 -2.53
C THR A 90 -14.64 -1.68 -2.04
N LYS A 91 -15.40 -2.35 -2.92
CA LYS A 91 -16.15 -3.58 -2.56
C LYS A 91 -15.22 -4.75 -2.27
N GLU A 92 -14.18 -4.93 -3.08
CA GLU A 92 -13.20 -6.00 -2.89
C GLU A 92 -12.40 -5.77 -1.62
N GLY A 93 -11.98 -4.51 -1.37
CA GLY A 93 -11.32 -4.14 -0.13
C GLY A 93 -12.16 -4.38 1.12
N ILE A 94 -13.47 -4.09 1.06
CA ILE A 94 -14.40 -4.39 2.15
C ILE A 94 -14.53 -5.90 2.36
N GLU A 95 -14.69 -6.69 1.29
CA GLU A 95 -14.84 -8.14 1.41
C GLU A 95 -13.58 -8.79 1.98
N ASP A 96 -12.40 -8.38 1.54
CA ASP A 96 -11.13 -8.85 2.10
C ASP A 96 -10.97 -8.47 3.57
N MET A 97 -11.34 -7.24 3.94
CA MET A 97 -11.37 -6.81 5.34
C MET A 97 -12.33 -7.68 6.17
N LEU A 98 -13.53 -7.95 5.67
CA LEU A 98 -14.51 -8.80 6.35
C LEU A 98 -14.00 -10.24 6.50
N ASN A 99 -13.37 -10.80 5.47
CA ASN A 99 -12.79 -12.14 5.51
C ASN A 99 -11.63 -12.22 6.51
N TYR A 100 -10.80 -11.18 6.60
CA TYR A 100 -9.80 -11.08 7.65
C TYR A 100 -10.44 -11.14 9.05
N TYR A 101 -11.46 -10.31 9.32
CA TYR A 101 -12.14 -10.32 10.62
C TYR A 101 -12.80 -11.66 10.94
N ARG A 102 -13.46 -12.31 9.96
CA ARG A 102 -14.04 -13.66 10.12
C ARG A 102 -12.97 -14.68 10.50
N SER A 103 -11.82 -14.66 9.82
CA SER A 103 -10.72 -15.59 10.10
C SER A 103 -10.14 -15.40 11.51
N LEU A 104 -10.00 -14.16 11.96
CA LEU A 104 -9.50 -13.84 13.30
C LEU A 104 -10.48 -14.31 14.40
N GLN A 105 -11.77 -14.08 14.20
CA GLN A 105 -12.81 -14.57 15.11
C GLN A 105 -12.78 -16.09 15.20
N LEU A 106 -12.70 -16.78 14.05
CA LEU A 106 -12.61 -18.24 14.00
C LEU A 106 -11.34 -18.75 14.68
N SER A 107 -10.18 -18.13 14.45
CA SER A 107 -8.92 -18.56 15.08
C SER A 107 -8.98 -18.45 16.59
N ASN A 108 -9.55 -17.35 17.11
CA ASN A 108 -9.69 -17.16 18.55
C ASN A 108 -10.59 -18.25 19.16
N LEU A 109 -11.72 -18.54 18.53
CA LEU A 109 -12.61 -19.61 18.97
C LEU A 109 -11.91 -20.98 18.99
N ILE A 110 -11.14 -21.30 17.94
CA ILE A 110 -10.39 -22.56 17.86
C ILE A 110 -9.33 -22.63 18.98
N LEU A 111 -8.61 -21.55 19.24
CA LEU A 111 -7.57 -21.51 20.28
C LEU A 111 -8.12 -21.70 21.70
N GLU A 112 -9.39 -21.35 21.94
CA GLU A 112 -10.06 -21.59 23.22
C GLU A 112 -10.47 -23.05 23.45
N LEU A 113 -10.43 -23.90 22.42
CA LEU A 113 -10.77 -25.32 22.53
C LEU A 113 -9.60 -26.15 23.07
N SER A 114 -9.92 -27.33 23.61
CA SER A 114 -8.89 -28.33 23.93
C SER A 114 -8.18 -28.82 22.68
N PRO A 115 -6.90 -29.26 22.76
CA PRO A 115 -6.15 -29.74 21.58
C PRO A 115 -6.88 -30.81 20.78
N LYS A 116 -7.53 -31.77 21.47
CA LYS A 116 -8.35 -32.81 20.83
C LYS A 116 -9.51 -32.23 20.02
N ASN A 117 -10.14 -31.16 20.50
CA ASN A 117 -11.24 -30.52 19.77
C ASN A 117 -10.74 -29.61 18.64
N GLN A 118 -9.54 -29.02 18.76
CA GLN A 118 -8.90 -28.32 17.64
C GLN A 118 -8.64 -29.26 16.47
N GLU A 119 -8.12 -30.46 16.72
CA GLU A 119 -7.94 -31.50 15.70
C GLU A 119 -9.27 -31.88 15.02
N ARG A 120 -10.34 -32.06 15.81
CA ARG A 120 -11.68 -32.35 15.29
C ARG A 120 -12.22 -31.24 14.39
N VAL A 121 -12.01 -29.98 14.75
CA VAL A 121 -12.40 -28.84 13.89
C VAL A 121 -11.66 -28.91 12.56
N ILE A 122 -10.35 -29.20 12.57
CA ILE A 122 -9.56 -29.34 11.34
C ILE A 122 -10.08 -30.50 10.48
N GLU A 123 -10.42 -31.64 11.08
CA GLU A 123 -11.01 -32.78 10.37
C GLU A 123 -12.37 -32.43 9.75
N TYR A 124 -13.23 -31.76 10.50
CA TYR A 124 -14.53 -31.33 10.02
C TYR A 124 -14.42 -30.34 8.85
N VAL A 125 -13.51 -29.36 8.93
CA VAL A 125 -13.23 -28.42 7.82
C VAL A 125 -12.72 -29.16 6.58
N LYS A 126 -11.88 -30.20 6.74
CA LYS A 126 -11.44 -31.04 5.61
C LYS A 126 -12.60 -31.80 4.97
N LEU A 127 -13.54 -32.32 5.78
CA LEU A 127 -14.73 -33.01 5.29
C LEU A 127 -15.67 -32.06 4.54
N LEU A 128 -15.94 -30.88 5.09
CA LEU A 128 -16.72 -29.83 4.42
C LEU A 128 -16.12 -29.51 3.04
N LYS A 129 -14.82 -29.24 2.98
CA LYS A 129 -14.12 -28.95 1.71
C LYS A 129 -14.19 -30.10 0.70
N LEU A 130 -14.24 -31.34 1.17
CA LEU A 130 -14.40 -32.51 0.31
C LEU A 130 -15.83 -32.60 -0.23
N SER A 131 -16.83 -32.38 0.62
CA SER A 131 -18.25 -32.41 0.25
C SER A 131 -18.59 -31.36 -0.80
N GLU A 132 -18.14 -30.11 -0.63
CA GLU A 132 -18.30 -29.02 -1.60
C GLU A 132 -17.72 -29.38 -2.96
N LYS A 133 -16.52 -29.99 -2.97
CA LYS A 133 -15.86 -30.43 -4.22
C LYS A 133 -16.61 -31.55 -4.92
N GLN A 134 -17.33 -32.38 -4.18
CA GLN A 134 -18.08 -33.51 -4.70
C GLN A 134 -19.56 -33.17 -4.95
N GLY A 135 -20.01 -31.95 -4.62
CA GLY A 135 -21.40 -31.55 -4.69
C GLY A 135 -22.30 -32.35 -3.74
N LEU A 136 -21.74 -32.85 -2.64
CA LEU A 136 -22.46 -33.58 -1.60
C LEU A 136 -22.95 -32.58 -0.56
N ASP A 137 -24.23 -32.67 -0.20
CA ASP A 137 -24.76 -31.97 0.97
C ASP A 137 -24.46 -32.81 2.23
N LEU A 138 -23.90 -32.18 3.26
CA LEU A 138 -23.63 -32.84 4.55
C LEU A 138 -24.75 -32.59 5.56
N ASP A 139 -25.73 -31.76 5.22
CA ASP A 139 -26.88 -31.42 6.05
C ASP A 139 -28.11 -32.30 5.74
N GLU A 140 -28.02 -33.23 4.77
CA GLU A 140 -28.99 -34.31 4.48
C GLU A 140 -28.64 -35.63 5.19
#